data_AF-A0A9D7QGS8-F1
#
_entry.id   AF-A0A9D7QGS8-F1
#
_cell.length_a   1.000
_cell.length_b   1.000
_cell.length_c   1.000
_cell.angle_alpha   90.00
_cell.angle_beta   90.00
_cell.angle_gamma   90.00
#
_symmetry.space_group_name_H-M   'P 1'
#
loop_
_entity.id
_entity.type
_entity.pdbx_description
1 polymer ?
#
loop_
_entity_poly.entity_id
_entity_poly.type
_entity_poly.pdbx_seq_one_letter_code
_entity_poly.pdbx_strand_id
1 'polypeptide(L)'
;MPKIDVNKVAEILKKNQIDPALLRRVIEEMNLAVQPDPGDEEKPPAIKKQFVFLISDPEGRLPKNDFAGWVLQIPENESPATTKERIYRAAYDFNASKKGRMLPAKTMGDALENVPAKHFKEAEVWVKTKVPVLVVKTDNEIPMDNLKVVKGGRLDDED
;
A
#
# COMPACT_ATOMS: atom_id res chain seq x y z
N MET A 1 18.26 11.95 -2.66
CA MET A 1 18.94 13.06 -1.96
C MET A 1 20.33 12.59 -1.55
N PRO A 2 21.38 13.42 -1.64
CA PRO A 2 22.69 13.08 -1.11
C PRO A 2 22.62 12.94 0.42
N LYS A 3 23.22 11.89 0.98
CA LYS A 3 23.33 11.74 2.43
C LYS A 3 24.34 12.75 2.97
N ILE A 4 23.91 13.62 3.89
CA ILE A 4 24.77 14.62 4.54
C ILE A 4 25.41 13.96 5.77
N ASP A 5 26.73 14.07 5.90
CA ASP A 5 27.49 13.56 7.05
C ASP A 5 27.34 14.48 8.26
N VAL A 6 26.83 13.93 9.38
CA VAL A 6 26.61 14.64 10.65
C VAL A 6 27.92 15.24 11.19
N ASN A 7 29.05 14.58 10.97
CA ASN A 7 30.36 15.08 11.40
C ASN A 7 30.74 16.34 10.63
N LYS A 8 30.43 16.38 9.32
CA LYS A 8 30.69 17.54 8.46
C LYS A 8 29.83 18.74 8.86
N VAL A 9 28.59 18.51 9.30
CA VAL A 9 27.73 19.56 9.86
C VAL A 9 28.30 20.05 11.20
N ALA A 10 28.71 19.16 12.08
CA ALA A 10 29.31 19.53 13.37
C ALA A 10 30.59 20.37 13.23
N GLU A 11 31.44 20.07 12.23
CA GLU A 11 32.62 20.87 11.92
C GLU A 11 32.28 22.28 11.42
N ILE A 12 31.28 22.41 10.55
CA ILE A 12 30.80 23.70 10.03
C ILE A 12 30.22 24.54 11.18
N LEU A 13 29.43 23.94 12.06
CA LEU A 13 28.84 24.64 13.20
C LEU A 13 29.91 25.09 14.22
N LYS A 14 30.95 24.28 14.45
CA LYS A 14 32.11 24.67 15.27
C LYS A 14 32.89 25.85 14.66
N LYS A 15 33.09 25.86 13.34
CA LYS A 15 33.78 26.97 12.64
C LYS A 15 33.04 28.31 12.75
N ASN A 16 31.73 28.28 12.91
CA ASN A 16 30.89 29.47 13.06
C ASN A 16 30.72 29.93 14.52
N GLN A 17 31.50 29.38 15.48
CA GLN A 17 31.49 29.77 16.90
C GLN A 17 30.11 29.72 17.55
N ILE A 18 29.29 28.74 17.18
CA ILE A 18 27.98 28.53 17.82
C ILE A 18 28.19 28.08 19.27
N ASP A 19 27.35 28.60 20.17
CA ASP A 19 27.33 28.23 21.58
C ASP A 19 27.38 26.69 21.76
N PRO A 20 28.31 26.14 22.55
CA PRO A 20 28.43 24.71 22.80
C PRO A 20 27.13 24.05 23.28
N ALA A 21 26.26 24.75 24.01
CA ALA A 21 24.97 24.25 24.47
C ALA A 21 23.96 24.12 23.32
N LEU A 22 23.94 25.10 22.41
CA LEU A 22 23.09 25.07 21.23
C LEU A 22 23.59 24.02 20.23
N LEU A 23 24.91 23.88 20.07
CA LEU A 23 25.52 22.84 19.24
C LEU A 23 25.12 21.42 19.69
N ARG A 24 25.17 21.14 20.99
CA ARG A 24 24.76 19.84 21.54
C ARG A 24 23.28 19.55 21.26
N ARG A 25 22.40 20.52 21.49
CA ARG A 25 20.96 20.40 21.19
C ARG A 25 20.70 20.09 19.72
N VAL A 26 21.34 20.83 18.81
CA VAL A 26 21.17 20.62 17.36
C VAL A 26 21.68 19.24 16.94
N ILE A 27 22.82 18.79 17.47
CA ILE A 27 23.34 17.44 17.17
C ILE A 27 22.41 16.35 17.73
N GLU A 28 21.85 16.55 18.92
CA GLU A 28 20.90 15.62 19.54
C GLU A 28 19.59 15.54 18.77
N GLU A 29 19.02 16.69 18.37
CA GLU A 29 17.84 16.76 17.49
C GLU A 29 18.11 16.15 16.12
N MET A 30 19.29 16.39 15.54
CA MET A 30 19.71 15.74 14.29
C MET A 30 19.84 14.23 14.46
N ASN A 31 20.45 13.76 15.55
CA ASN A 31 20.57 12.32 15.80
C ASN A 31 19.20 11.66 15.99
N LEU A 32 18.25 12.34 16.67
CA LEU A 32 16.86 11.90 16.78
C LEU A 32 16.13 11.87 15.43
N ALA A 33 16.35 12.88 14.57
CA ALA A 33 15.76 12.95 13.23
C ALA A 33 16.42 12.00 12.20
N VAL A 34 17.67 11.61 12.45
CA VAL A 34 18.48 10.70 11.62
C VAL A 34 18.52 9.30 12.21
N GLN A 35 17.86 9.04 13.36
CA GLN A 35 17.59 7.67 13.79
C GLN A 35 16.91 6.99 12.60
N PRO A 36 17.53 5.95 12.01
CA PRO A 36 16.88 5.22 10.96
C PRO A 36 15.54 4.75 11.54
N ASP A 37 14.45 4.97 10.81
CA ASP A 37 13.25 4.17 11.03
C ASP A 37 13.75 2.72 11.15
N PRO A 38 13.34 1.93 12.16
CA PRO A 38 13.83 0.57 12.39
C PRO A 38 13.52 -0.44 11.25
N GLY A 39 13.21 0.05 10.04
CA GLY A 39 13.01 -0.71 8.81
C GLY A 39 14.17 -0.64 7.80
N ASP A 40 15.35 -0.11 8.17
CA ASP A 40 16.60 -0.21 7.39
C ASP A 40 17.51 -1.36 7.88
N GLU A 41 16.98 -2.29 8.70
CA GLU A 41 17.55 -3.64 8.83
C GLU A 41 17.35 -4.40 7.52
N GLU A 42 18.35 -5.21 7.13
CA GLU A 42 18.41 -6.03 5.92
C GLU A 42 17.04 -6.33 5.34
N LYS A 43 16.70 -5.73 4.18
CA LYS A 43 15.41 -5.99 3.53
C LYS A 43 15.24 -7.50 3.43
N PRO A 44 14.27 -8.09 4.15
CA PRO A 44 14.04 -9.52 4.07
C PRO A 44 13.85 -9.89 2.60
N PRO A 45 14.27 -11.09 2.18
CA PRO A 45 14.23 -11.52 0.79
C PRO A 45 12.89 -11.12 0.17
N ALA A 46 12.96 -10.46 -0.99
CA ALA A 46 11.79 -9.84 -1.60
C ALA A 46 10.68 -10.88 -1.79
N ILE A 47 9.65 -10.80 -0.95
CA ILE A 47 8.51 -11.70 -0.99
C ILE A 47 7.81 -11.47 -2.33
N LYS A 48 7.75 -12.50 -3.18
CA LYS A 48 6.95 -12.45 -4.40
C LYS A 48 5.48 -12.36 -4.04
N LYS A 49 4.73 -11.53 -4.77
CA LYS A 49 3.35 -11.19 -4.45
C LYS A 49 2.45 -11.43 -5.65
N GLN A 50 1.26 -11.92 -5.37
CA GLN A 50 0.16 -11.99 -6.33
C GLN A 50 -0.86 -10.90 -6.05
N PHE A 51 -1.62 -10.51 -7.07
CA PHE A 51 -2.75 -9.58 -6.90
C PHE A 51 -4.01 -10.35 -6.53
N VAL A 52 -4.80 -9.75 -5.64
CA VAL A 52 -6.14 -10.23 -5.27
C VAL A 52 -7.10 -9.08 -5.39
N PHE A 53 -8.28 -9.35 -5.96
CA PHE A 53 -9.38 -8.41 -6.01
C PHE A 53 -10.43 -8.81 -4.96
N LEU A 54 -10.79 -7.87 -4.08
CA LEU A 54 -11.77 -8.07 -3.02
C LEU A 54 -13.04 -7.27 -3.35
N ILE A 55 -14.16 -7.94 -3.59
CA ILE A 55 -15.46 -7.31 -3.83
C ILE A 55 -16.23 -7.15 -2.52
N SER A 56 -16.89 -6.00 -2.33
CA SER A 56 -17.92 -5.85 -1.31
C SER A 56 -19.26 -6.33 -1.86
N ASP A 57 -19.78 -7.43 -1.33
CA ASP A 57 -21.13 -7.92 -1.64
C ASP A 57 -21.89 -8.29 -0.35
N PRO A 58 -22.28 -7.28 0.46
CA PRO A 58 -22.99 -7.52 1.71
C PRO A 58 -24.39 -8.13 1.52
N GLU A 59 -24.96 -7.99 0.33
CA GLU A 59 -26.34 -8.40 0.01
C GLU A 59 -26.41 -9.63 -0.90
N GLY A 60 -25.27 -10.22 -1.29
CA GLY A 60 -25.19 -11.44 -2.09
C GLY A 60 -25.75 -11.30 -3.51
N ARG A 61 -25.56 -10.14 -4.13
CA ARG A 61 -26.21 -9.78 -5.41
C ARG A 61 -25.38 -10.12 -6.65
N LEU A 62 -24.15 -10.60 -6.50
CA LEU A 62 -23.33 -11.01 -7.65
C LEU A 62 -24.07 -12.06 -8.49
N PRO A 63 -24.15 -11.93 -9.84
CA PRO A 63 -23.48 -10.95 -10.70
C PRO A 63 -24.39 -9.82 -11.24
N LYS A 64 -25.56 -9.55 -10.62
CA LYS A 64 -26.64 -8.78 -11.27
C LYS A 64 -26.56 -7.25 -11.14
N ASN A 65 -25.66 -6.73 -10.31
CA ASN A 65 -25.54 -5.30 -10.01
C ASN A 65 -24.13 -4.75 -10.28
N ASP A 66 -23.97 -3.43 -10.18
CA ASP A 66 -22.66 -2.80 -10.09
C ASP A 66 -22.02 -3.11 -8.74
N PHE A 67 -20.72 -3.43 -8.77
CA PHE A 67 -19.94 -3.72 -7.58
C PHE A 67 -18.74 -2.80 -7.50
N ALA A 68 -18.29 -2.58 -6.27
CA ALA A 68 -17.03 -1.91 -6.01
C ALA A 68 -16.15 -2.81 -5.13
N GLY A 69 -14.84 -2.71 -5.33
CA GLY A 69 -13.89 -3.57 -4.67
C GLY A 69 -12.50 -2.96 -4.55
N TRP A 70 -11.61 -3.67 -3.88
CA TRP A 70 -10.24 -3.22 -3.65
C TRP A 70 -9.25 -4.14 -4.31
N VAL A 71 -8.17 -3.55 -4.82
CA VAL A 71 -7.00 -4.29 -5.29
C VAL A 71 -6.02 -4.41 -4.13
N LEU A 72 -5.61 -5.64 -3.83
CA LEU A 72 -4.64 -5.97 -2.81
C LEU A 72 -3.52 -6.82 -3.40
N GLN A 73 -2.46 -7.00 -2.63
CA GLN A 73 -1.47 -8.05 -2.85
C GLN A 73 -1.30 -8.89 -1.58
N ILE A 74 -0.99 -10.17 -1.78
CA ILE A 74 -0.59 -11.14 -0.74
C ILE A 74 0.64 -11.91 -1.24
N PRO A 75 1.36 -12.66 -0.39
CA PRO A 75 2.42 -13.54 -0.85
C PRO A 75 1.93 -14.52 -1.91
N GLU A 76 2.77 -14.82 -2.91
CA GLU A 76 2.40 -15.66 -4.06
C GLU A 76 2.10 -17.13 -3.66
N ASN A 77 2.70 -17.60 -2.56
CA ASN A 77 2.48 -18.93 -2.00
C ASN A 77 1.21 -19.04 -1.12
N GLU A 78 0.53 -17.93 -0.87
CA GLU A 78 -0.65 -17.87 -0.02
C GLU A 78 -1.95 -18.02 -0.80
N SER A 79 -2.98 -18.58 -0.17
CA SER A 79 -4.30 -18.68 -0.82
C SER A 79 -5.02 -17.33 -0.79
N PRO A 80 -5.61 -16.86 -1.91
CA PRO A 80 -6.46 -15.66 -1.94
C PRO A 80 -7.60 -15.69 -0.92
N ALA A 81 -8.08 -16.87 -0.52
CA ALA A 81 -9.13 -17.03 0.49
C ALA A 81 -8.72 -16.46 1.87
N THR A 82 -7.41 -16.42 2.17
CA THR A 82 -6.86 -15.90 3.44
C THR A 82 -6.89 -14.37 3.53
N THR A 83 -7.12 -13.68 2.41
CA THR A 83 -7.04 -12.20 2.33
C THR A 83 -7.94 -11.51 3.35
N LYS A 84 -9.17 -12.00 3.55
CA LYS A 84 -10.10 -11.44 4.54
C LYS A 84 -9.56 -11.52 5.96
N GLU A 85 -9.02 -12.68 6.32
CA GLU A 85 -8.47 -12.92 7.65
C GLU A 85 -7.25 -12.01 7.92
N ARG A 86 -6.37 -11.82 6.92
CA ARG A 86 -5.23 -10.90 7.01
C ARG A 86 -5.67 -9.46 7.26
N ILE A 87 -6.72 -9.01 6.58
CA ILE A 87 -7.31 -7.69 6.81
C ILE A 87 -7.89 -7.59 8.23
N TYR A 88 -8.58 -8.63 8.72
CA TYR A 88 -9.09 -8.66 10.09
C TYR A 88 -7.96 -8.54 11.11
N ARG A 89 -6.87 -9.29 10.95
CA ARG A 89 -5.69 -9.20 11.83
C ARG A 89 -5.13 -7.77 11.86
N ALA A 90 -4.95 -7.15 10.70
CA ALA A 90 -4.47 -5.76 10.61
C ALA A 90 -5.42 -4.76 11.28
N ALA A 91 -6.73 -4.92 11.10
CA ALA A 91 -7.74 -4.07 11.73
C ALA A 91 -7.79 -4.25 13.25
N TYR A 92 -7.70 -5.48 13.74
CA TYR A 92 -7.68 -5.78 15.17
C TYR A 92 -6.43 -5.24 15.85
N ASP A 93 -5.26 -5.41 15.23
CA ASP A 93 -4.01 -4.85 15.74
C ASP A 93 -4.05 -3.31 15.79
N PHE A 94 -4.56 -2.67 14.72
CA PHE A 94 -4.78 -1.22 14.74
C PHE A 94 -5.74 -0.80 15.86
N ASN A 95 -6.87 -1.51 16.02
CA ASN A 95 -7.89 -1.21 17.03
C ASN A 95 -7.36 -1.36 18.47
N ALA A 96 -6.33 -2.19 18.69
CA ALA A 96 -5.65 -2.31 19.98
C ALA A 96 -4.74 -1.11 20.31
N SER A 97 -4.29 -0.35 19.30
CA SER A 97 -3.42 0.83 19.47
C SER A 97 -4.14 2.01 20.15
N LYS A 98 -3.37 2.97 20.69
CA LYS A 98 -3.96 4.19 21.30
C LYS A 98 -4.89 4.93 20.34
N LYS A 99 -4.51 5.06 19.06
CA LYS A 99 -5.31 5.75 18.04
C LYS A 99 -6.54 4.92 17.66
N GLY A 100 -6.37 3.63 17.42
CA GLY A 100 -7.48 2.75 17.05
C GLY A 100 -8.52 2.58 18.17
N ARG A 101 -8.13 2.63 19.45
CA ARG A 101 -9.13 2.66 20.54
C ARG A 101 -10.03 3.89 20.53
N MET A 102 -9.52 5.03 20.06
CA MET A 102 -10.33 6.26 19.90
C MET A 102 -11.15 6.24 18.61
N LEU A 103 -10.59 5.70 17.53
CA LEU A 103 -11.21 5.64 16.20
C LEU A 103 -11.06 4.23 15.60
N PRO A 104 -11.84 3.25 16.09
CA PRO A 104 -11.68 1.87 15.66
C PRO A 104 -12.23 1.66 14.25
N ALA A 105 -11.52 0.88 13.44
CA ALA A 105 -12.03 0.37 12.17
C ALA A 105 -13.10 -0.69 12.43
N LYS A 106 -14.30 -0.51 11.87
CA LYS A 106 -15.47 -1.38 12.11
C LYS A 106 -15.87 -2.18 10.88
N THR A 107 -15.69 -1.60 9.70
CA THR A 107 -16.01 -2.26 8.42
C THR A 107 -14.74 -2.53 7.60
N MET A 108 -14.85 -3.39 6.58
CA MET A 108 -13.75 -3.59 5.63
C MET A 108 -13.37 -2.29 4.91
N GLY A 109 -14.36 -1.47 4.54
CA GLY A 109 -14.11 -0.16 3.92
C GLY A 109 -13.31 0.76 4.84
N ASP A 110 -13.76 0.90 6.10
CA ASP A 110 -13.06 1.73 7.09
C ASP A 110 -11.62 1.26 7.30
N ALA A 111 -11.43 -0.06 7.40
CA ALA A 111 -10.11 -0.63 7.60
C ALA A 111 -9.20 -0.31 6.41
N LEU A 112 -9.63 -0.65 5.20
CA LEU A 112 -8.82 -0.49 3.99
C LEU A 112 -8.47 0.98 3.73
N GLU A 113 -9.38 1.91 4.01
CA GLU A 113 -9.17 3.34 3.85
C GLU A 113 -8.28 3.93 4.95
N ASN A 114 -8.63 3.72 6.23
CA ASN A 114 -8.08 4.49 7.35
C ASN A 114 -6.93 3.81 8.09
N VAL A 115 -6.82 2.48 8.06
CA VAL A 115 -5.76 1.78 8.80
C VAL A 115 -4.40 2.06 8.14
N PRO A 116 -3.37 2.45 8.92
CA PRO A 116 -2.03 2.68 8.40
C PRO A 116 -1.42 1.43 7.75
N ALA A 117 -0.65 1.62 6.69
CA ALA A 117 -0.08 0.52 5.90
C ALA A 117 0.81 -0.45 6.70
N LYS A 118 1.39 -0.02 7.83
CA LYS A 118 2.23 -0.88 8.67
C LYS A 118 1.49 -2.11 9.20
N HIS A 119 0.26 -1.94 9.69
CA HIS A 119 -0.55 -3.04 10.25
C HIS A 119 -0.89 -4.07 9.17
N PHE A 120 -1.13 -3.60 7.95
CA PHE A 120 -1.36 -4.47 6.80
C PHE A 120 -0.10 -5.24 6.39
N LYS A 121 1.06 -4.58 6.36
CA LYS A 121 2.34 -5.23 6.06
C LYS A 121 2.69 -6.32 7.07
N GLU A 122 2.43 -6.08 8.36
CA GLU A 122 2.62 -7.06 9.44
C GLU A 122 1.67 -8.26 9.29
N ALA A 123 0.47 -8.06 8.76
CA ALA A 123 -0.46 -9.13 8.38
C ALA A 123 -0.18 -9.74 6.98
N GLU A 124 0.93 -9.34 6.35
CA GLU A 124 1.36 -9.71 4.99
C GLU A 124 0.29 -9.48 3.91
N VAL A 125 -0.35 -8.32 3.97
CA VAL A 125 -1.26 -7.85 2.93
C VAL A 125 -0.89 -6.42 2.53
N TRP A 126 -0.96 -6.10 1.24
CA TRP A 126 -0.63 -4.77 0.73
C TRP A 126 -1.81 -4.20 -0.03
N VAL A 127 -2.48 -3.23 0.58
CA VAL A 127 -3.60 -2.48 -0.02
C VAL A 127 -3.07 -1.58 -1.14
N LYS A 128 -3.60 -1.71 -2.36
CA LYS A 128 -3.20 -0.91 -3.53
C LYS A 128 -4.16 0.22 -3.83
N THR A 129 -5.45 -0.01 -3.59
CA THR A 129 -6.48 1.02 -3.70
C THR A 129 -7.05 1.26 -2.32
N LYS A 130 -7.05 2.52 -1.86
CA LYS A 130 -7.62 2.90 -0.56
C LYS A 130 -9.14 3.07 -0.63
N VAL A 131 -9.61 3.62 -1.74
CA VAL A 131 -11.02 3.74 -2.10
C VAL A 131 -11.40 2.54 -2.98
N PRO A 132 -12.61 1.98 -2.86
CA PRO A 132 -13.05 0.92 -3.74
C PRO A 132 -13.18 1.43 -5.18
N VAL A 133 -12.79 0.59 -6.13
CA VAL A 133 -12.90 0.84 -7.58
C VAL A 133 -14.08 0.07 -8.15
N LEU A 134 -14.71 0.63 -9.19
CA LEU A 134 -15.87 0.02 -9.86
C LEU A 134 -15.46 -1.23 -10.65
N VAL A 135 -16.34 -2.22 -10.67
CA VAL A 135 -16.16 -3.49 -11.38
C VAL A 135 -16.98 -3.49 -12.64
N VAL A 136 -16.33 -3.73 -13.78
CA VAL A 136 -17.00 -3.98 -15.06
C VAL A 136 -16.96 -5.47 -15.34
N LYS A 137 -18.14 -6.07 -15.55
CA LYS A 137 -18.24 -7.46 -15.97
C LYS A 137 -18.03 -7.55 -17.48
N THR A 138 -17.26 -8.54 -17.91
CA THR A 138 -17.12 -8.96 -19.30
C THR A 138 -17.41 -10.46 -19.40
N ASP A 139 -17.86 -10.90 -20.57
CA ASP A 139 -17.94 -12.31 -21.00
C ASP A 139 -16.59 -12.84 -21.53
N ASN A 140 -15.56 -11.99 -21.55
CA ASN A 140 -14.23 -12.29 -22.08
C ASN A 140 -14.23 -12.54 -23.59
N GLU A 141 -15.16 -11.91 -24.31
CA GLU A 141 -15.21 -11.91 -25.77
C GLU A 141 -15.02 -10.49 -26.32
N ILE A 142 -14.26 -10.38 -27.42
CA ILE A 142 -14.19 -9.15 -28.21
C ILE A 142 -15.05 -9.40 -29.44
N PRO A 143 -16.12 -8.63 -29.68
CA PRO A 143 -16.91 -8.76 -30.90
C PRO A 143 -16.02 -8.58 -32.14
N MET A 144 -15.99 -9.57 -33.02
CA MET A 144 -15.17 -9.58 -34.25
C MET A 144 -15.99 -9.46 -35.54
N ASP A 145 -17.32 -9.31 -35.43
CA ASP A 145 -18.20 -9.22 -36.59
C ASP A 145 -17.84 -7.98 -37.42
N ASN A 146 -17.34 -8.22 -38.64
CA ASN A 146 -16.81 -7.30 -39.66
C ASN A 146 -15.29 -7.11 -39.76
N LEU A 147 -14.46 -7.80 -38.95
CA LEU A 147 -13.02 -7.74 -39.15
C LEU A 147 -12.57 -8.64 -40.31
N LYS A 148 -12.52 -8.08 -41.53
CA LYS A 148 -11.80 -8.71 -42.63
C LYS A 148 -10.31 -8.64 -42.32
N VAL A 149 -9.74 -9.74 -41.83
CA VAL A 149 -8.29 -9.87 -41.66
C VAL A 149 -7.64 -9.89 -43.05
N VAL A 150 -7.21 -8.72 -43.53
CA VAL A 150 -6.33 -8.64 -44.69
C VAL A 150 -4.96 -9.16 -44.24
N LYS A 151 -4.41 -10.15 -44.97
CA LYS A 151 -3.06 -10.68 -44.73
C LYS A 151 -2.06 -9.51 -44.71
N GLY A 152 -1.63 -9.10 -43.52
CA GLY A 152 -0.77 -7.91 -43.37
C GLY A 152 -0.88 -7.14 -42.05
N GLY A 153 -1.82 -7.48 -41.16
CA GLY A 153 -1.77 -7.04 -39.76
C GLY A 153 -2.16 -5.59 -39.50
N ARG A 154 -2.99 -5.00 -40.36
CA ARG A 154 -3.64 -3.72 -40.08
C ARG A 154 -5.15 -3.92 -40.15
N LEU A 155 -5.82 -3.64 -39.03
CA LEU A 155 -7.27 -3.52 -38.95
C LEU A 155 -7.56 -2.08 -39.36
N ASP A 156 -7.86 -1.87 -40.64
CA ASP A 156 -8.33 -0.58 -41.12
C ASP A 156 -9.87 -0.64 -41.11
N ASP A 157 -10.47 0.26 -40.32
CA ASP A 157 -11.90 0.53 -40.32
C ASP A 157 -12.21 1.41 -41.55
N GLU A 158 -13.14 1.01 -42.43
CA GLU A 158 -13.74 1.92 -43.40
C GLU A 158 -15.28 1.80 -43.44
N ASP A 159 -15.89 2.97 -43.22
CA ASP A 159 -17.20 3.54 -43.61
C ASP A 159 -18.52 2.73 -43.46
#